data_AF-A0A7T5JH15-F1
#
_entry.id   AF-A0A7T5JH15-F1
#
_cell.length_a   1.000
_cell.length_b   1.000
_cell.length_c   1.000
_cell.angle_alpha   90.00
_cell.angle_beta   90.00
_cell.angle_gamma   90.00
#
_symmetry.space_group_name_H-M   'P 1'
#
loop_
_entity.id
_entity.type
_entity.pdbx_description
1 polymer ?
#
loop_
_entity_poly.entity_id
_entity_poly.type
_entity_poly.pdbx_seq_one_letter_code
_entity_poly.pdbx_strand_id
1 'polypeptide(L)' 'MTPEDALKALKAEHEALGKQLEETLPSLFNISVDEVVDFQPAGPDGGVVGLLRSGEQYYQFTLANGRKVLQEVEVEPTN' A
#
# COMPACT_ATOMS: atom_id res chain seq x y z
N MET A 1 -3.28 28.62 7.29
CA MET A 1 -3.16 27.17 7.02
C MET A 1 -3.94 26.44 8.11
N THR A 2 -5.09 25.85 7.79
CA THR A 2 -5.93 25.13 8.75
C THR A 2 -5.61 23.62 8.71
N PRO A 3 -5.78 22.89 9.82
CA PRO A 3 -5.61 21.42 9.86
C PRO A 3 -6.48 20.68 8.84
N GLU A 4 -7.64 21.24 8.50
CA GLU A 4 -8.53 20.71 7.45
C GLU A 4 -7.89 20.72 6.07
N ASP A 5 -7.05 21.71 5.74
CA ASP A 5 -6.34 21.76 4.46
C ASP A 5 -5.28 20.66 4.37
N ALA A 6 -4.58 20.37 5.48
CA ALA A 6 -3.62 19.28 5.58
C ALA A 6 -4.28 17.90 5.48
N LEU A 7 -5.46 17.72 6.10
CA LEU A 7 -6.25 16.48 5.99
C LEU A 7 -6.78 16.27 4.57
N LYS A 8 -7.18 17.36 3.88
CA LYS A 8 -7.69 17.30 2.51
C LYS A 8 -6.58 17.02 1.50
N ALA A 9 -5.40 17.61 1.69
CA ALA A 9 -4.19 17.31 0.92
C ALA A 9 -3.75 15.86 1.13
N LEU A 10 -3.65 15.40 2.37
CA LEU A 10 -3.32 14.00 2.67
C LEU A 10 -4.30 13.00 2.05
N LYS A 11 -5.60 13.34 1.96
CA LYS A 11 -6.62 12.45 1.41
C LYS A 11 -6.54 12.34 -0.12
N ALA A 12 -6.31 13.47 -0.81
CA ALA A 12 -6.11 13.48 -2.25
C ALA A 12 -4.78 12.81 -2.65
N GLU A 13 -3.72 13.02 -1.86
CA GLU A 13 -2.44 12.33 -2.04
C GLU A 13 -2.55 10.83 -1.71
N HIS A 14 -3.38 10.42 -0.74
CA HIS A 14 -3.68 9.00 -0.45
C HIS A 14 -4.31 8.28 -1.64
N GLU A 15 -5.27 8.90 -2.32
CA GLU A 15 -5.94 8.28 -3.48
C GLU A 15 -4.98 8.17 -4.68
N ALA A 16 -4.18 9.23 -4.90
CA ALA A 16 -3.15 9.21 -5.94
C ALA A 16 -2.05 8.17 -5.64
N LEU A 17 -1.65 8.02 -4.38
CA LEU A 17 -0.72 6.98 -3.92
C LEU A 17 -1.31 5.59 -4.12
N GLY A 18 -2.58 5.35 -3.76
CA GLY A 18 -3.25 4.07 -3.98
C GLY A 18 -3.24 3.64 -5.46
N LYS A 19 -3.71 4.52 -6.36
CA LYS A 19 -3.70 4.25 -7.81
C LYS A 19 -2.30 4.00 -8.35
N GLN A 20 -1.34 4.83 -7.94
CA GLN A 20 0.05 4.65 -8.36
C GLN A 20 0.63 3.33 -7.83
N LEU A 21 0.25 2.89 -6.63
CA LEU A 21 0.66 1.60 -6.08
C LEU A 21 0.03 0.45 -6.86
N GLU A 22 -1.27 0.48 -7.15
CA GLU A 22 -1.92 -0.56 -7.97
C GLU A 22 -1.24 -0.71 -9.34
N GLU A 23 -0.83 0.40 -9.97
CA GLU A 23 -0.14 0.38 -11.26
C GLU A 23 1.35 0.00 -11.15
N THR A 24 2.01 0.36 -10.04
CA THR A 24 3.46 0.14 -9.87
C THR A 24 3.80 -1.17 -9.17
N LEU A 25 3.00 -1.65 -8.20
CA LEU A 25 3.26 -2.86 -7.41
C LEU A 25 3.56 -4.10 -8.27
N PRO A 26 2.81 -4.39 -9.36
CA PRO A 26 3.14 -5.50 -10.25
C PRO A 26 4.54 -5.36 -10.86
N SER A 27 4.92 -4.13 -11.23
CA SER A 27 6.23 -3.82 -11.79
C SER A 27 7.34 -3.78 -10.74
N LEU A 28 7.03 -3.39 -9.51
CA LEU A 28 7.99 -3.26 -8.41
C LEU A 28 8.40 -4.62 -7.85
N PHE A 29 7.46 -5.56 -7.82
CA PHE A 29 7.64 -6.85 -7.18
C PHE A 29 7.58 -8.03 -8.15
N ASN A 30 7.31 -7.78 -9.43
CA ASN A 30 7.21 -8.80 -10.47
C ASN A 30 6.20 -9.91 -10.12
N ILE A 31 5.09 -9.51 -9.49
CA ILE A 31 3.95 -10.35 -9.13
C ILE A 31 2.70 -9.85 -9.86
N SER A 32 1.71 -10.72 -10.05
CA SER A 32 0.38 -10.25 -10.42
C SER A 32 -0.30 -9.71 -9.18
N VAL A 33 -0.92 -8.54 -9.24
CA VAL A 33 -1.72 -8.01 -8.14
C VAL A 33 -3.15 -8.05 -8.60
N ASP A 34 -3.96 -8.92 -8.00
CA ASP A 34 -5.40 -9.00 -8.28
C ASP A 34 -6.14 -7.86 -7.57
N GLU A 35 -5.75 -7.55 -6.33
CA GLU A 35 -6.41 -6.53 -5.51
C GLU A 35 -5.44 -5.95 -4.46
N VAL A 36 -5.54 -4.66 -4.17
CA VAL A 36 -4.92 -4.07 -2.96
C VAL A 36 -5.98 -4.07 -1.86
N VAL A 37 -5.80 -4.95 -0.88
CA VAL A 37 -6.76 -5.22 0.21
C VAL A 37 -6.75 -4.08 1.22
N ASP A 38 -5.56 -3.61 1.59
CA ASP A 38 -5.39 -2.52 2.56
C ASP A 38 -4.06 -1.82 2.31
N PHE A 39 -3.97 -0.54 2.66
CA PHE A 39 -2.69 0.15 2.72
C PHE A 39 -2.75 1.30 3.71
N GLN A 40 -1.64 1.49 4.43
CA GLN A 40 -1.51 2.44 5.51
C GLN A 40 -0.12 3.07 5.45
N PRO A 41 0.02 4.36 5.79
CA PRO A 41 1.34 4.97 5.92
C PRO A 41 2.14 4.24 7.01
N ALA A 42 3.32 3.73 6.64
CA ALA A 42 4.28 3.12 7.53
C ALA A 42 5.05 4.23 8.29
N GLY A 43 4.38 4.79 9.31
CA GLY A 43 5.00 5.70 10.28
C GLY A 43 5.29 7.12 9.76
N PRO A 44 5.91 7.97 10.61
CA PRO A 44 6.15 9.39 10.34
C PRO A 44 7.20 9.64 9.24
N ASP A 45 7.99 8.64 8.87
CA ASP A 45 9.05 8.71 7.85
C ASP A 45 8.54 8.66 6.39
N GLY A 46 7.22 8.66 6.18
CA GLY A 46 6.63 8.65 4.84
C GLY A 46 6.74 7.32 4.11
N GLY A 47 6.83 6.21 4.85
CA GLY A 47 6.69 4.88 4.28
C GLY A 47 5.23 4.54 4.00
N VAL A 48 4.99 3.49 3.22
CA VAL A 48 3.67 2.88 3.00
C VAL A 48 3.80 1.38 3.23
N VAL A 49 2.90 0.81 4.03
CA VAL A 49 2.72 -0.63 4.17
C VAL A 49 1.34 -0.98 3.64
N GLY A 50 1.18 -2.09 2.96
CA GLY A 50 -0.13 -2.53 2.55
C GLY A 50 -0.19 -4.03 2.33
N LEU A 51 -1.41 -4.51 2.20
CA LEU A 51 -1.74 -5.88 1.89
C LEU A 51 -2.32 -5.92 0.49
N LEU A 52 -1.78 -6.80 -0.33
CA LEU A 52 -2.29 -7.09 -1.66
C LEU A 52 -2.62 -8.57 -1.77
N ARG A 53 -3.53 -8.91 -2.67
CA ARG A 53 -3.94 -10.26 -2.99
C ARG A 53 -3.49 -10.59 -4.41
N SER A 54 -2.97 -11.79 -4.59
CA SER A 54 -2.60 -12.36 -5.87
C SER A 54 -3.11 -13.81 -5.91
N GLY A 55 -4.20 -14.03 -6.64
CA GLY A 55 -4.95 -15.29 -6.65
C GLY A 55 -5.52 -15.63 -5.27
N GLU A 56 -5.00 -16.71 -4.67
CA GLU A 56 -5.36 -17.18 -3.33
C GLU A 56 -4.35 -16.78 -2.25
N GLN A 57 -3.23 -16.18 -2.65
CA GLN A 57 -2.16 -15.75 -1.74
C GLN A 57 -2.28 -14.27 -1.43
N TYR A 58 -1.89 -13.91 -0.21
CA TYR A 58 -1.80 -12.53 0.23
C TYR A 58 -0.34 -12.15 0.43
N TYR A 59 -0.02 -10.92 0.09
CA TYR A 59 1.32 -10.37 0.25
C TYR A 59 1.25 -9.04 0.96
N GLN A 60 2.05 -8.88 2.00
CA GLN A 60 2.30 -7.59 2.61
C GLN A 60 3.45 -6.91 1.87
N PHE A 61 3.20 -5.73 1.32
CA PHE A 61 4.23 -4.87 0.74
C PHE A 61 4.59 -3.75 1.72
N THR A 62 5.87 -3.38 1.78
CA THR A 62 6.36 -2.21 2.52
C THR A 62 7.29 -1.41 1.62
N LEU A 63 6.98 -0.13 1.48
CA LEU A 63 7.73 0.86 0.70
C LEU A 63 8.15 1.98 1.65
N ALA A 64 9.38 1.95 2.13
CA ALA A 64 9.88 2.93 3.09
C ALA A 64 11.31 3.34 2.74
N ASN A 65 11.59 4.64 2.71
CA ASN A 65 12.94 5.17 2.47
C ASN A 65 13.61 4.58 1.21
N GLY A 66 12.85 4.42 0.12
CA GLY A 66 13.30 3.81 -1.13
C GLY A 66 13.53 2.29 -1.08
N ARG A 67 13.33 1.65 0.07
CA ARG A 67 13.33 0.19 0.21
C ARG A 67 11.97 -0.37 -0.12
N LYS A 68 11.97 -1.51 -0.78
CA LYS A 68 10.78 -2.26 -1.19
C LYS A 68 10.90 -3.65 -0.63
N VAL A 69 9.93 -4.04 0.18
CA VAL A 69 9.85 -5.36 0.80
C VAL A 69 8.50 -5.95 0.40
N LEU A 70 8.50 -7.19 -0.05
CA LEU A 70 7.30 -7.98 -0.25
C LEU A 70 7.44 -9.24 0.58
N GLN A 71 6.44 -9.52 1.40
CA GLN A 71 6.37 -10.71 2.23
C GLN A 71 5.04 -11.40 1.97
N GLU A 72 5.10 -12.67 1.59
CA GLU A 72 3.91 -13.51 1.58
C GLU A 72 3.41 -13.70 3.01
N VAL A 73 2.11 -13.48 3.22
CA VAL A 73 1.48 -13.59 4.53
C VAL A 73 0.24 -14.46 4.42
N GLU A 74 0.07 -15.37 5.37
CA GLU A 74 -1.17 -16.12 5.52
C GLU A 74 -2.18 -15.25 6.26
N VAL A 75 -3.14 -14.71 5.52
CA VAL A 75 -4.25 -13.93 6.09
C VAL A 75 -5.38 -14.90 6.38
N GLU A 76 -5.55 -15.25 7.66
CA GLU A 76 -6.76 -15.97 8.06
C GLU A 76 -7.97 -15.06 7.78
N PRO A 77 -9.00 -15.53 7.05
CA PRO A 77 -10.19 -14.74 6.79
C PRO A 77 -10.90 -14.46 8.11
N THR A 78 -10.60 -13.33 8.73
CA THR A 78 -11.20 -12.86 9.97
C THR A 78 -12.42 -12.04 9.59
N ASN A 79 -13.57 -12.70 9.62
CA ASN A 79 -14.90 -12.09 9.53
C ASN A 79 -15.22 -11.30 10.81
#